data_AF-A0A1H9YCA5-F1
#
_entry.id   AF-A0A1H9YCA5-F1
#
_cell.length_a   1.000
_cell.length_b   1.000
_cell.length_c   1.000
_cell.angle_alpha   90.00
_cell.angle_beta   90.00
_cell.angle_gamma   90.00
#
_symmetry.space_group_name_H-M   'P 1'
#
loop_
_entity.id
_entity.type
_entity.pdbx_description
1 polymer ?
#
loop_
_entity_poly.entity_id
_entity_poly.type
_entity_poly.pdbx_seq_one_letter_code
_entity_poly.pdbx_strand_id
1 'polypeptide(L)'
;MDFEGIFKRAWDVFKENIAAYVVATLIAFIGSIFIVTIAPLFYGLAYMAVKGMGGEKVEINDLFEGFNNFVKSWVFFILFAIIVGIGFMFLVLPGIVLSILMIYALPLLVIRGYGVMDSIKESIEISKNNFVDTLVLAIILWVISAIGGMIYVGSLLTTPFYFLALVAALESQMGAEGSYTAEYTEVSDVE
;
A
#
# COMPACT_ATOMS: atom_id res chain seq x y z
N MET A 1 3.67 13.27 -13.38
CA MET A 1 4.23 12.72 -12.12
C MET A 1 5.76 12.64 -12.25
N ASP A 2 6.53 13.07 -11.24
CA ASP A 2 8.00 12.93 -11.22
C ASP A 2 8.42 11.52 -10.75
N PHE A 3 8.52 10.59 -11.71
CA PHE A 3 8.83 9.19 -11.42
C PHE A 3 10.24 9.01 -10.84
N GLU A 4 11.23 9.77 -11.31
CA GLU A 4 12.60 9.66 -10.82
C GLU A 4 12.68 10.04 -9.34
N GLY A 5 12.07 11.17 -8.97
CA GLY A 5 11.97 11.61 -7.57
C GLY A 5 11.25 10.59 -6.68
N ILE A 6 10.13 10.04 -7.15
CA ILE A 6 9.34 9.02 -6.44
C ILE A 6 10.18 7.77 -6.15
N PHE A 7 10.79 7.18 -7.19
CA PHE A 7 11.55 5.95 -7.02
C PHE A 7 12.84 6.16 -6.24
N LYS A 8 13.49 7.32 -6.39
CA LYS A 8 14.66 7.69 -5.59
C LYS A 8 14.30 7.81 -4.12
N ARG A 9 13.23 8.54 -3.78
CA ARG A 9 12.76 8.68 -2.39
C ARG A 9 12.37 7.33 -1.79
N ALA A 10 11.60 6.51 -2.51
CA ALA A 10 11.25 5.17 -2.08
C ALA A 10 12.49 4.30 -1.84
N TRP A 11 13.51 4.40 -2.70
CA TRP A 11 14.77 3.67 -2.55
C TRP A 11 15.60 4.15 -1.36
N ASP A 12 15.64 5.45 -1.11
CA ASP A 12 16.38 6.02 0.02
C ASP A 12 15.77 5.57 1.36
N VAL A 13 14.45 5.70 1.52
CA VAL A 13 13.73 5.20 2.71
C VAL A 13 13.89 3.68 2.88
N PHE A 14 13.82 2.92 1.78
CA PHE A 14 14.01 1.47 1.81
C PHE A 14 15.40 1.09 2.34
N LYS A 15 16.47 1.71 1.83
CA LYS A 15 17.84 1.40 2.26
C LYS A 15 18.08 1.74 3.72
N GLU A 16 17.57 2.87 4.19
CA GLU A 16 17.71 3.30 5.59
C GLU A 16 17.08 2.30 6.56
N ASN A 17 16.00 1.64 6.15
CA ASN A 17 15.24 0.70 6.98
C ASN A 17 15.27 -0.74 6.43
N ILE A 18 16.29 -1.11 5.65
CA ILE A 18 16.31 -2.33 4.84
C ILE A 18 16.11 -3.60 5.68
N ALA A 19 16.73 -3.67 6.86
CA ALA A 19 16.61 -4.81 7.76
C ALA A 19 15.17 -4.99 8.25
N ALA A 20 14.49 -3.89 8.62
CA ALA A 20 13.10 -3.94 9.08
C ALA A 20 12.17 -4.39 7.94
N TYR A 21 12.29 -3.80 6.75
CA TYR A 21 11.46 -4.16 5.60
C TYR A 21 11.66 -5.60 5.14
N VAL A 22 12.90 -6.07 5.02
CA VAL A 22 13.19 -7.44 4.57
C VAL A 22 12.70 -8.47 5.58
N VAL A 23 12.98 -8.26 6.88
CA VAL A 23 12.54 -9.19 7.92
C VAL A 23 11.01 -9.19 8.06
N ALA A 24 10.38 -8.02 8.02
CA ALA A 24 8.92 -7.92 8.06
C ALA A 24 8.27 -8.57 6.84
N THR A 25 8.82 -8.41 5.63
CA THR A 25 8.30 -9.06 4.42
C THR A 25 8.45 -10.57 4.50
N LEU A 26 9.56 -11.08 5.05
CA LEU A 26 9.75 -12.51 5.30
C LEU A 26 8.70 -13.05 6.28
N ILE A 27 8.48 -12.35 7.40
CA ILE A 27 7.42 -12.70 8.37
C ILE A 27 6.05 -12.65 7.70
N ALA A 28 5.79 -11.64 6.86
CA ALA A 28 4.53 -11.50 6.14
C ALA A 28 4.27 -12.69 5.22
N PHE A 29 5.28 -13.15 4.47
CA PHE A 29 5.15 -14.30 3.57
C PHE A 29 4.95 -15.61 4.32
N ILE A 30 5.73 -15.86 5.38
CA ILE A 30 5.56 -17.07 6.20
C ILE A 30 4.22 -17.06 6.92
N GLY A 31 3.83 -15.91 7.50
CA GLY A 31 2.55 -15.75 8.20
C GLY A 31 1.37 -15.96 7.25
N SER A 32 1.46 -15.43 6.02
CA SER A 32 0.43 -15.54 4.98
C SER A 32 0.12 -16.98 4.51
N ILE A 33 0.85 -17.99 4.97
CA ILE A 33 0.43 -19.40 4.85
C ILE A 33 -0.97 -19.59 5.49
N PHE A 34 -1.25 -18.86 6.58
CA PHE A 34 -2.59 -18.78 7.15
C PHE A 34 -3.37 -17.66 6.47
N ILE A 35 -4.45 -18.03 5.78
CA ILE A 35 -5.29 -17.08 5.03
C ILE A 35 -5.71 -15.91 5.93
N VAL A 36 -6.08 -16.19 7.19
CA VAL A 36 -6.58 -15.22 8.17
C VAL A 36 -5.60 -14.07 8.48
N THR A 37 -4.30 -14.26 8.22
CA THR A 37 -3.27 -13.25 8.48
C THR A 37 -2.87 -12.45 7.25
N ILE A 38 -3.31 -12.82 6.04
CA ILE A 38 -2.90 -12.14 4.80
C ILE A 38 -3.27 -10.65 4.84
N ALA A 39 -4.54 -10.33 5.06
CA ALA A 39 -5.02 -8.96 5.09
C ALA A 39 -4.31 -8.07 6.13
N PRO A 40 -4.20 -8.48 7.42
CA PRO A 40 -3.49 -7.66 8.41
C PRO A 40 -1.99 -7.55 8.14
N LEU A 41 -1.32 -8.59 7.61
CA LEU A 41 0.11 -8.50 7.30
C LEU A 41 0.40 -7.53 6.14
N PHE A 42 -0.42 -7.54 5.09
CA PHE A 42 -0.27 -6.58 3.99
C PHE A 42 -0.68 -5.16 4.39
N TYR A 43 -1.67 -5.00 5.28
CA TYR A 43 -1.96 -3.71 5.90
C TYR A 43 -0.75 -3.20 6.68
N GLY A 44 -0.10 -4.06 7.46
CA GLY A 44 1.13 -3.74 8.19
C GLY A 44 2.28 -3.30 7.29
N LEU A 45 2.48 -3.97 6.14
CA LEU A 45 3.50 -3.54 5.16
C LEU A 45 3.19 -2.15 4.58
N ALA A 46 1.92 -1.85 4.30
CA ALA A 46 1.50 -0.51 3.88
C ALA A 46 1.71 0.52 5.01
N TYR A 47 1.42 0.15 6.26
CA TYR A 47 1.67 0.97 7.45
C TYR A 47 3.15 1.30 7.61
N MET A 48 4.04 0.31 7.51
CA MET A 48 5.49 0.50 7.54
C MET A 48 5.99 1.43 6.42
N ALA A 49 5.38 1.36 5.23
CA ALA A 49 5.72 2.27 4.14
C ALA A 49 5.28 3.70 4.42
N VAL A 50 4.05 3.89 4.94
CA VAL A 50 3.53 5.22 5.34
C VAL A 50 4.41 5.84 6.42
N LYS A 51 4.75 5.07 7.46
CA LYS A 51 5.63 5.49 8.56
C LYS A 51 7.02 5.90 8.06
N GLY A 52 7.66 5.05 7.25
CA GLY A 52 8.99 5.34 6.69
C GLY A 52 9.01 6.56 5.77
N MET A 53 7.97 6.72 4.94
CA MET A 53 7.84 7.89 4.06
C MET A 53 7.58 9.20 4.82
N GLY A 54 6.95 9.11 5.99
CA GLY A 54 6.80 10.20 6.96
C GLY A 54 8.10 10.59 7.69
N GLY A 55 9.20 9.87 7.46
CA GLY A 55 10.50 10.14 8.11
C GLY A 55 10.64 9.52 9.50
N GLU A 56 9.73 8.65 9.90
CA GLU A 56 9.82 7.92 11.16
C GLU A 56 10.64 6.64 11.01
N LYS A 57 11.28 6.21 12.11
CA LYS A 57 12.03 4.95 12.16
C LYS A 57 11.08 3.76 12.04
N VAL A 58 11.35 2.88 11.09
CA VAL A 58 10.54 1.68 10.83
C VAL A 58 11.07 0.51 11.65
N GLU A 59 10.19 -0.15 12.39
CA GLU A 59 10.50 -1.28 13.24
C GLU A 59 9.74 -2.53 12.77
N ILE A 60 10.28 -3.72 13.03
CA ILE A 60 9.65 -4.98 12.59
C ILE A 60 8.25 -5.13 13.20
N ASN A 61 8.04 -4.63 14.42
CA ASN A 61 6.75 -4.71 15.12
C ASN A 61 5.65 -3.91 14.43
N ASP A 62 5.99 -2.88 13.64
CA ASP A 62 5.02 -2.09 12.87
C ASP A 62 4.24 -2.96 11.86
N LEU A 63 4.80 -4.10 11.43
CA LEU A 63 4.10 -5.09 10.61
C LEU A 63 2.80 -5.58 11.25
N PHE A 64 2.75 -5.63 12.58
CA PHE A 64 1.60 -6.19 13.29
C PHE A 64 0.48 -5.16 13.51
N GLU A 65 0.65 -3.91 13.07
CA GLU A 65 -0.38 -2.88 13.20
C GLU A 65 -1.68 -3.24 12.45
N GLY A 66 -1.57 -4.03 11.37
CA GLY A 66 -2.77 -4.54 10.69
C GLY A 66 -3.60 -5.49 11.56
N PHE A 67 -3.03 -6.12 12.59
CA PHE A 67 -3.79 -6.94 13.55
C PHE A 67 -4.56 -6.08 14.57
N ASN A 68 -4.05 -4.88 14.91
CA ASN A 68 -4.83 -3.89 15.66
C ASN A 68 -6.01 -3.38 14.81
N ASN A 69 -5.82 -3.33 13.49
CA ASN A 69 -6.83 -2.97 12.49
C ASN A 69 -7.44 -4.21 11.79
N PHE A 70 -7.54 -5.36 12.47
CA PHE A 70 -7.85 -6.65 11.84
C PHE A 70 -9.12 -6.62 10.98
N VAL A 71 -10.25 -6.18 11.55
CA VAL A 71 -11.54 -6.13 10.83
C VAL A 71 -11.45 -5.16 9.64
N LYS A 72 -10.86 -3.98 9.84
CA LYS A 72 -10.70 -2.97 8.81
C LYS A 72 -9.84 -3.48 7.64
N SER A 73 -8.76 -4.20 7.93
CA SER A 73 -7.90 -4.82 6.91
C SER A 73 -8.67 -5.86 6.08
N TRP A 74 -9.46 -6.73 6.73
CA TRP A 74 -10.25 -7.75 6.03
C TRP A 74 -11.38 -7.15 5.20
N VAL A 75 -12.08 -6.16 5.72
CA VAL A 75 -13.12 -5.45 4.96
C VAL A 75 -12.52 -4.81 3.71
N PHE A 76 -11.33 -4.20 3.81
CA PHE A 76 -10.60 -3.69 2.65
C PHE A 76 -10.29 -4.77 1.62
N PHE A 77 -9.63 -5.85 2.04
CA PHE A 77 -9.21 -6.92 1.13
C PHE A 77 -10.39 -7.60 0.44
N ILE A 78 -11.48 -7.85 1.16
CA ILE A 78 -12.70 -8.46 0.61
C ILE A 78 -13.36 -7.53 -0.39
N LEU A 79 -13.54 -6.24 -0.06
CA LEU A 79 -14.14 -5.28 -0.98
C LEU A 79 -13.29 -5.06 -2.22
N PHE A 80 -11.97 -4.93 -2.06
CA PHE A 80 -11.04 -4.85 -3.18
C PHE A 80 -11.17 -6.08 -4.09
N ALA A 81 -11.14 -7.29 -3.52
CA ALA A 81 -11.25 -8.53 -4.28
C ALA A 81 -12.59 -8.67 -5.00
N ILE A 82 -13.71 -8.26 -4.37
CA ILE A 82 -15.03 -8.28 -5.00
C ILE A 82 -15.10 -7.28 -6.16
N ILE A 83 -14.70 -6.03 -5.95
CA ILE A 83 -14.80 -4.97 -6.97
C ILE A 83 -13.93 -5.31 -8.18
N VAL A 84 -12.65 -5.64 -7.93
CA VAL A 84 -11.70 -5.98 -8.99
C VAL A 84 -12.05 -7.32 -9.63
N GLY A 85 -12.45 -8.31 -8.83
CA GLY A 85 -12.86 -9.64 -9.31
C GLY A 85 -14.10 -9.60 -10.19
N ILE A 86 -15.10 -8.79 -9.85
CA ILE A 86 -16.26 -8.53 -10.72
C ILE A 86 -15.79 -7.89 -12.04
N GLY A 87 -14.86 -6.94 -11.97
CA GLY A 87 -14.23 -6.35 -13.15
C GLY A 87 -13.69 -7.44 -14.09
N PHE A 88 -12.84 -8.32 -13.57
CA PHE A 88 -12.25 -9.44 -14.33
C PHE A 88 -13.28 -10.48 -14.80
N MET A 89 -14.39 -10.68 -14.08
CA MET A 89 -15.45 -11.62 -14.45
C MET A 89 -16.22 -11.16 -15.69
N PHE A 90 -16.49 -9.85 -15.83
CA PHE A 90 -17.17 -9.33 -17.00
C PHE A 90 -16.24 -9.26 -18.22
N LEU A 91 -15.00 -8.77 -18.05
CA LEU A 91 -13.96 -8.69 -19.10
C LEU A 91 -12.58 -8.46 -18.44
N VAL A 92 -11.48 -8.84 -19.09
CA VAL A 92 -10.13 -8.60 -18.53
C VAL A 92 -9.82 -7.10 -18.37
N LEU A 93 -10.23 -6.27 -19.33
CA LEU A 93 -9.92 -4.83 -19.33
C LEU A 93 -10.54 -4.05 -18.15
N PRO A 94 -11.84 -4.18 -17.82
CA PRO A 94 -12.41 -3.57 -16.62
C PRO A 94 -11.71 -3.94 -15.32
N GLY A 95 -11.29 -5.20 -15.15
CA GLY A 95 -10.52 -5.63 -13.97
C GLY A 95 -9.18 -4.89 -13.83
N ILE A 96 -8.46 -4.73 -14.95
CA ILE A 96 -7.21 -3.96 -15.01
C ILE A 96 -7.46 -2.49 -14.66
N VAL A 97 -8.47 -1.87 -15.28
CA VAL A 97 -8.80 -0.46 -15.02
C VAL A 97 -9.16 -0.25 -13.54
N LEU A 98 -10.00 -1.10 -12.95
CA LEU A 98 -10.35 -1.02 -11.53
C LEU A 98 -9.14 -1.20 -10.61
N SER A 99 -8.22 -2.10 -10.96
CA SER A 99 -6.97 -2.30 -10.21
C SER A 99 -6.10 -1.04 -10.19
N ILE A 100 -6.02 -0.34 -11.33
CA ILE A 100 -5.30 0.95 -11.44
C ILE A 100 -6.01 2.04 -10.64
N LEU A 101 -7.33 2.12 -10.76
CA LEU A 101 -8.11 3.13 -10.04
C LEU A 101 -8.03 2.96 -8.51
N MET A 102 -7.90 1.72 -8.03
CA MET A 102 -7.87 1.40 -6.60
C MET A 102 -6.44 1.25 -6.04
N ILE A 103 -5.40 1.58 -6.82
CA ILE A 103 -4.00 1.31 -6.45
C ILE A 103 -3.55 2.03 -5.17
N TYR A 104 -4.12 3.20 -4.87
CA TYR A 104 -3.80 4.00 -3.66
C TYR A 104 -4.72 3.71 -2.48
N ALA A 105 -5.73 2.85 -2.63
CA ALA A 105 -6.80 2.70 -1.64
C ALA A 105 -6.31 2.15 -0.29
N LEU A 106 -5.28 1.28 -0.28
CA LEU A 106 -4.68 0.78 0.96
C LEU A 106 -3.78 1.82 1.65
N PRO A 107 -2.82 2.47 0.96
CA PRO A 107 -2.09 3.62 1.53
C PRO A 107 -3.01 4.71 2.09
N LEU A 108 -4.07 5.08 1.36
CA LEU A 108 -5.05 6.05 1.82
C LEU A 108 -5.80 5.60 3.09
N LEU A 109 -6.17 4.32 3.17
CA LEU A 109 -6.82 3.76 4.35
C LEU A 109 -5.93 3.86 5.60
N VAL A 110 -4.63 3.67 5.41
CA VAL A 110 -3.62 3.81 6.47
C VAL A 110 -3.42 5.28 6.84
N ILE A 111 -3.19 6.15 5.85
CA ILE A 111 -2.88 7.57 6.07
C ILE A 111 -4.04 8.32 6.72
N ARG A 112 -5.27 8.12 6.22
CA ARG A 112 -6.44 8.91 6.67
C ARG A 112 -7.18 8.29 7.84
N GLY A 113 -6.99 6.99 8.12
CA GLY A 113 -7.64 6.29 9.22
C GLY A 113 -9.17 6.10 9.11
N TYR A 114 -9.82 6.74 8.13
CA TYR A 114 -11.26 6.68 7.84
C TYR A 114 -11.76 5.30 7.35
N GLY A 115 -13.02 5.25 6.90
CA GLY A 115 -13.67 4.04 6.43
C GLY A 115 -13.08 3.49 5.13
N VAL A 116 -13.16 2.15 4.97
CA VAL A 116 -12.66 1.43 3.78
C VAL A 116 -13.29 1.93 2.47
N MET A 117 -14.59 2.22 2.48
CA MET A 117 -15.28 2.69 1.28
C MET A 117 -14.81 4.08 0.87
N ASP A 118 -14.50 4.94 1.84
CA ASP A 118 -14.01 6.29 1.58
C ASP A 118 -12.59 6.23 1.01
N SER A 119 -11.75 5.32 1.50
CA SER A 119 -10.41 5.09 0.92
C SER A 119 -10.45 4.61 -0.54
N ILE A 120 -11.42 3.77 -0.89
CA ILE A 120 -11.64 3.31 -2.25
C ILE A 120 -12.11 4.47 -3.14
N LYS A 121 -13.08 5.27 -2.67
CA LYS A 121 -13.60 6.42 -3.44
C LYS A 121 -12.53 7.46 -3.70
N GLU A 122 -11.76 7.84 -2.68
CA GLU A 122 -10.68 8.82 -2.81
C GLU A 122 -9.57 8.29 -3.74
N SER A 123 -9.20 7.00 -3.64
CA SER A 123 -8.26 6.39 -4.59
C SER A 123 -8.78 6.49 -6.02
N ILE A 124 -10.05 6.16 -6.24
CA ILE A 124 -10.66 6.23 -7.58
C ILE A 124 -10.64 7.66 -8.11
N GLU A 125 -10.92 8.66 -7.28
CA GLU A 125 -10.90 10.07 -7.66
C GLU A 125 -9.50 10.54 -8.03
N ILE A 126 -8.50 10.30 -7.18
CA ILE A 126 -7.10 10.65 -7.42
C ILE A 126 -6.59 9.98 -8.69
N SER A 127 -6.81 8.67 -8.82
CA SER A 127 -6.37 7.89 -9.98
C SER A 127 -7.10 8.29 -11.26
N LYS A 128 -8.38 8.69 -11.21
CA LYS A 128 -9.09 9.18 -12.41
C LYS A 128 -8.54 10.52 -12.87
N ASN A 129 -8.33 11.45 -11.94
CA ASN A 129 -7.80 12.79 -12.25
C ASN A 129 -6.37 12.71 -12.82
N ASN A 130 -5.61 11.69 -12.44
CA ASN A 130 -4.22 11.48 -12.85
C ASN A 130 -4.03 10.13 -13.55
N PHE A 131 -4.97 9.74 -14.42
CA PHE A 131 -5.06 8.38 -14.94
C PHE A 131 -3.82 7.94 -15.71
N VAL A 132 -3.28 8.78 -16.59
CA VAL A 132 -2.10 8.42 -17.40
C VAL A 132 -0.88 8.19 -16.50
N ASP A 133 -0.63 9.10 -15.55
CA ASP A 133 0.47 8.97 -14.61
C ASP A 133 0.32 7.72 -13.73
N THR A 134 -0.90 7.47 -13.23
CA THR A 134 -1.20 6.30 -12.39
C THR A 134 -1.09 4.99 -13.18
N LEU A 135 -1.51 4.97 -14.45
CA LEU A 135 -1.34 3.83 -15.35
C LEU A 135 0.15 3.52 -15.58
N VAL A 136 0.96 4.53 -15.86
CA VAL A 136 2.41 4.37 -16.04
C VAL A 136 3.06 3.84 -14.76
N LEU A 137 2.71 4.41 -13.59
CA LEU A 137 3.16 3.90 -12.30
C LEU A 137 2.80 2.43 -12.09
N ALA A 138 1.53 2.07 -12.32
CA ALA A 138 1.04 0.71 -12.16
C ALA A 138 1.82 -0.29 -13.03
N ILE A 139 2.06 0.05 -14.30
CA ILE A 139 2.84 -0.78 -15.22
C ILE A 139 4.27 -0.98 -14.70
N ILE A 140 4.95 0.10 -14.29
CA ILE A 140 6.33 0.02 -13.76
C ILE A 140 6.36 -0.89 -12.53
N LEU A 141 5.45 -0.69 -11.59
CA LEU A 141 5.38 -1.46 -10.36
C LEU A 141 5.02 -2.94 -10.60
N TRP A 142 4.13 -3.25 -11.54
CA TRP A 142 3.83 -4.62 -11.94
C TRP A 142 5.03 -5.31 -12.59
N VAL A 143 5.78 -4.61 -13.43
CA VAL A 143 7.01 -5.15 -14.04
C VAL A 143 8.07 -5.43 -12.96
N ILE A 144 8.30 -4.48 -12.05
CA ILE A 144 9.22 -4.67 -10.91
C ILE A 144 8.78 -5.87 -10.06
N SER A 145 7.49 -5.97 -9.75
CA SER A 145 6.95 -7.07 -8.95
C SER A 145 7.09 -8.42 -9.65
N ALA A 146 6.83 -8.47 -10.96
CA ALA A 146 7.02 -9.68 -11.77
C ALA A 146 8.48 -10.12 -11.81
N ILE A 147 9.42 -9.20 -12.00
CA ILE A 147 10.87 -9.50 -11.95
C ILE A 147 11.27 -10.01 -10.57
N GLY A 148 10.80 -9.34 -9.51
CA GLY A 148 11.06 -9.76 -8.12
C GLY A 148 10.53 -11.16 -7.83
N GLY A 149 9.34 -11.51 -8.34
CA GLY A 149 8.74 -12.83 -8.17
C GLY A 149 9.46 -13.96 -8.92
N MET A 150 10.19 -13.65 -9.99
CA MET A 150 11.00 -14.65 -10.73
C MET A 150 12.32 -14.99 -10.03
N ILE A 151 12.78 -14.14 -9.10
CA ILE A 151 14.03 -14.32 -8.35
C ILE A 151 13.67 -14.81 -6.95
N TYR A 152 14.27 -15.90 -6.47
CA TYR A 152 13.90 -16.55 -5.19
C TYR A 152 13.76 -15.59 -4.00
N VAL A 153 14.58 -14.55 -3.92
CA VAL A 153 14.55 -13.52 -2.86
C VAL A 153 14.12 -12.14 -3.35
N GLY A 154 13.81 -11.98 -4.64
CA GLY A 154 13.50 -10.67 -5.23
C GLY A 154 12.23 -10.06 -4.67
N SER A 155 11.21 -10.90 -4.40
CA SER A 155 9.94 -10.48 -3.79
C SER A 155 10.11 -9.86 -2.39
N LEU A 156 11.12 -10.30 -1.62
CA LEU A 156 11.43 -9.71 -0.31
C LEU A 156 11.88 -8.24 -0.41
N LEU A 157 12.40 -7.83 -1.56
CA LEU A 157 12.84 -6.46 -1.83
C LEU A 157 11.76 -5.66 -2.56
N THR A 158 11.07 -6.27 -3.53
CA THR A 158 10.11 -5.55 -4.37
C THR A 158 8.79 -5.28 -3.67
N THR A 159 8.33 -6.13 -2.75
CA THR A 159 7.09 -5.88 -2.00
C THR A 159 7.13 -4.62 -1.13
N PRO A 160 8.12 -4.39 -0.25
CA PRO A 160 8.19 -3.15 0.52
C PRO A 160 8.44 -1.93 -0.38
N PHE A 161 9.26 -2.09 -1.43
CA PHE A 161 9.49 -1.01 -2.40
C PHE A 161 8.21 -0.62 -3.14
N TYR A 162 7.34 -1.57 -3.48
CA TYR A 162 6.03 -1.32 -4.09
C TYR A 162 5.18 -0.38 -3.22
N PHE A 163 5.06 -0.68 -1.92
CA PHE A 163 4.29 0.18 -1.01
C PHE A 163 4.92 1.56 -0.82
N LEU A 164 6.25 1.64 -0.68
CA LEU A 164 6.97 2.91 -0.59
C LEU A 164 6.76 3.79 -1.82
N ALA A 165 6.85 3.20 -3.01
CA ALA A 165 6.62 3.91 -4.26
C ALA A 165 5.16 4.37 -4.40
N LEU A 166 4.18 3.57 -3.94
CA LEU A 166 2.77 3.99 -3.92
C LEU A 166 2.53 5.16 -2.98
N VAL A 167 3.11 5.15 -1.78
CA VAL A 167 2.98 6.26 -0.82
C VAL A 167 3.64 7.52 -1.39
N ALA A 168 4.86 7.41 -1.91
CA ALA A 168 5.57 8.51 -2.55
C ALA A 168 4.79 9.12 -3.73
N ALA A 169 4.21 8.27 -4.57
CA ALA A 169 3.38 8.71 -5.69
C ALA A 169 2.08 9.36 -5.19
N LEU A 170 1.41 8.78 -4.20
CA LEU A 170 0.19 9.34 -3.61
C LEU A 170 0.44 10.75 -3.05
N GLU A 171 1.51 10.95 -2.27
CA GLU A 171 1.91 12.27 -1.77
C GLU A 171 2.13 13.28 -2.90
N SER A 172 2.79 12.84 -3.99
CA SER A 172 3.03 13.71 -5.16
C SER A 172 1.73 14.18 -5.83
N GLN A 173 0.66 13.38 -5.72
CA GLN A 173 -0.65 13.66 -6.30
C GLN A 173 -1.58 14.45 -5.36
N MET A 174 -1.38 14.33 -4.04
CA MET A 174 -2.14 15.08 -3.03
C MET A 174 -1.63 16.52 -2.85
N GLY A 175 -0.38 16.82 -3.24
CA GLY A 175 0.24 18.12 -2.99
C GLY A 175 0.61 18.35 -1.52
N ALA A 176 1.32 19.44 -1.22
CA ALA A 176 1.90 19.72 0.11
C ALA A 176 0.88 19.86 1.26
N GLU A 177 -0.42 20.02 0.98
CA GLU A 177 -1.49 20.07 1.99
C GLU A 177 -1.90 18.68 2.51
N GLY A 178 -1.42 17.60 1.89
CA GLY A 178 -1.60 16.22 2.35
C GLY A 178 -0.50 15.69 3.26
N SER A 179 0.51 16.51 3.59
CA SER A 179 1.67 16.06 4.38
C SER A 179 1.27 15.79 5.84
N TYR A 180 1.36 14.51 6.19
CA TYR A 180 1.44 13.92 7.53
C TYR A 180 1.19 14.86 8.72
N THR A 181 -0.07 14.93 9.13
CA THR A 181 -0.37 14.84 10.55
C THR A 181 -1.17 13.57 10.73
N ALA A 182 -0.48 12.47 11.00
CA ALA A 182 -1.10 11.45 11.84
C ALA A 182 -1.20 12.07 13.24
N GLU A 183 -2.12 13.02 13.43
CA GLU A 183 -2.75 13.15 14.74
C GLU A 183 -3.54 11.85 14.89
N TYR A 184 -2.88 10.86 15.48
CA TYR A 184 -3.57 9.80 16.16
C TYR A 184 -4.42 10.51 17.21
N THR A 185 -5.69 10.75 16.91
CA THR A 185 -6.68 10.78 17.98
C THR A 185 -6.56 9.44 18.64
N GLU A 186 -5.89 9.40 19.80
CA GLU A 186 -6.24 8.44 20.83
C GLU A 186 -7.76 8.40 20.82
N VAL A 187 -8.32 7.26 20.41
CA VAL A 187 -9.73 7.04 20.63
C VAL A 187 -9.85 6.93 22.14
N SER A 188 -10.07 8.10 22.75
CA SER A 188 -10.41 8.23 24.15
C SER A 188 -11.56 7.28 24.41
N ASP A 189 -11.32 6.40 25.38
CA ASP A 189 -12.29 5.66 26.17
C ASP A 189 -13.74 5.94 25.78
N VAL A 190 -14.36 4.98 25.09
CA VAL A 190 -15.81 4.87 25.10
C VAL A 190 -16.14 3.89 26.22
N GLU A 191 -16.71 4.48 27.28
CA GLU A 191 -17.37 3.85 28.43
C GLU A 191 -18.27 2.66 28.08
#